data_AF-A0A2G1YNR6-F1
#
_entry.id   AF-A0A2G1YNR6-F1
#
_cell.length_a   1.000
_cell.length_b   1.000
_cell.length_c   1.000
_cell.angle_alpha   90.00
_cell.angle_beta   90.00
_cell.angle_gamma   90.00
#
_symmetry.space_group_name_H-M   'P 1'
#
loop_
_entity.id
_entity.type
_entity.pdbx_description
1 polymer ?
#
loop_
_entity_poly.entity_id
_entity_poly.type
_entity_poly.pdbx_seq_one_letter_code
_entity_poly.pdbx_strand_id
1 'polypeptide(L)' 'MQTITLKVEDNISEKFLWLLNHFTKKEVTILDQTEFKSDDDYLKSIEGMEQSIIDASNEPIENFVTSDKLNW' A
#
# COMPACT_ATOMS: atom_id res chain seq x y z
N MET A 1 -2.48 -8.54 -13.75
CA MET A 1 -2.62 -9.46 -12.60
C MET A 1 -3.71 -8.93 -11.70
N GLN A 2 -4.62 -9.79 -11.24
CA GLN A 2 -5.65 -9.41 -10.27
C GLN A 2 -5.19 -9.86 -8.89
N THR A 3 -5.25 -8.96 -7.91
CA THR A 3 -4.89 -9.24 -6.53
C THR A 3 -6.17 -9.46 -5.73
N ILE A 4 -6.25 -10.57 -4.99
CA ILE A 4 -7.38 -10.90 -4.13
C ILE A 4 -6.90 -10.92 -2.69
N THR A 5 -7.53 -10.13 -1.83
CA THR A 5 -7.26 -10.11 -0.39
C THR A 5 -8.29 -10.98 0.32
N LEU A 6 -7.83 -11.95 1.11
CA LEU A 6 -8.68 -12.85 1.89
C LEU A 6 -8.42 -12.62 3.37
N LYS A 7 -9.49 -12.35 4.14
CA LYS A 7 -9.44 -12.36 5.60
C LYS A 7 -9.79 -13.77 6.08
N VAL A 8 -8.89 -14.36 6.84
CA VAL A 8 -9.00 -15.73 7.36
C VAL A 8 -9.03 -15.65 8.88
N GLU A 9 -9.97 -16.34 9.52
CA GLU A 9 -10.02 -16.44 10.98
C GLU A 9 -8.91 -17.38 11.51
N ASP A 10 -8.36 -17.09 12.69
CA ASP A 10 -7.21 -17.83 13.23
C ASP A 10 -7.49 -19.34 13.36
N ASN A 11 -8.74 -19.71 13.67
CA ASN A 11 -9.17 -21.09 13.84
C ASN A 11 -9.14 -21.94 12.55
N ILE A 12 -9.02 -21.32 11.38
CA ILE A 12 -8.90 -21.99 10.07
C ILE A 12 -7.61 -21.64 9.33
N SER A 13 -6.75 -20.80 9.92
CA SER A 13 -5.49 -20.35 9.34
C SER A 13 -4.59 -21.50 8.87
N GLU A 14 -4.41 -22.52 9.71
CA GLU A 14 -3.61 -23.71 9.37
C GLU A 14 -4.16 -24.47 8.16
N LYS A 15 -5.48 -24.59 8.03
CA LYS A 15 -6.12 -25.28 6.90
C LYS A 15 -5.92 -24.49 5.60
N PHE A 16 -5.96 -23.16 5.69
CA PHE A 16 -5.68 -22.28 4.57
C PHE A 16 -4.21 -22.34 4.15
N LEU A 17 -3.29 -22.29 5.10
CA LEU A 17 -1.86 -22.45 4.81
C LEU A 17 -1.55 -23.81 4.19
N TRP A 18 -2.20 -24.87 4.67
CA TRP A 18 -2.10 -26.21 4.08
C TRP A 18 -2.58 -26.23 2.62
N LEU A 19 -3.71 -25.60 2.31
CA LEU A 19 -4.21 -25.47 0.94
C LEU A 19 -3.22 -24.70 0.04
N LEU A 20 -2.65 -23.61 0.56
CA LEU A 20 -1.72 -22.76 -0.20
C LEU A 20 -0.39 -23.47 -0.48
N ASN A 21 0.05 -24.39 0.38
CA ASN A 21 1.25 -25.21 0.17
C ASN A 21 1.15 -26.18 -1.02
N HIS A 22 -0.04 -26.38 -1.59
CA HIS A 22 -0.20 -27.18 -2.81
C HIS A 22 0.13 -26.41 -4.08
N PHE A 23 0.23 -25.10 -4.02
CA PHE A 23 0.60 -24.25 -5.15
C PHE A 23 2.08 -23.96 -5.13
N THR A 24 2.67 -23.80 -6.31
CA THR A 24 4.06 -23.34 -6.39
C THR A 24 4.14 -21.84 -6.09
N LYS A 25 5.30 -21.36 -5.62
CA LYS A 25 5.54 -19.93 -5.34
C LYS A 25 5.40 -19.01 -6.56
N LYS A 26 5.31 -19.58 -7.78
CA LYS A 26 5.06 -18.83 -9.02
C LYS A 26 3.57 -18.65 -9.30
N GLU A 27 2.72 -19.48 -8.70
CA GLU A 27 1.27 -19.49 -8.87
C GLU A 27 0.57 -18.74 -7.73
N VAL A 28 1.08 -18.89 -6.50
CA VAL A 28 0.53 -18.24 -5.32
C VAL A 28 1.66 -17.68 -4.46
N THR A 29 1.58 -16.38 -4.16
CA THR A 29 2.48 -15.67 -3.25
C THR A 29 1.67 -15.17 -2.07
N ILE A 30 2.08 -15.54 -0.85
CA ILE A 30 1.56 -14.93 0.37
C ILE A 30 2.26 -13.59 0.52
N LEU A 31 1.51 -12.51 0.29
CA LEU A 31 1.99 -11.15 0.56
C LEU A 31 1.74 -10.90 2.04
N ASP A 32 2.82 -10.86 2.83
CA ASP A 32 2.75 -10.55 4.26
C ASP A 32 2.37 -9.06 4.43
N GLN A 33 1.65 -8.70 5.49
CA GLN A 33 1.28 -7.29 5.72
C GLN A 33 2.49 -6.37 5.90
N THR A 34 3.68 -6.93 6.12
CA THR A 34 4.95 -6.19 6.13
C THR A 34 5.45 -5.81 4.73
N GLU A 35 4.97 -6.47 3.66
CA GLU A 35 5.16 -6.03 2.28
C GLU A 35 4.17 -4.94 1.86
N PHE A 36 3.10 -4.75 2.64
CA PHE A 36 2.35 -3.50 2.64
C PHE A 36 3.21 -2.44 3.32
N LYS A 37 4.02 -1.74 2.54
CA LYS A 37 4.59 -0.47 3.00
C LYS A 37 3.42 0.40 3.45
N SER A 38 3.49 0.90 4.68
CA SER A 38 2.67 2.02 5.13
C SER A 38 2.66 3.09 4.04
N ASP A 39 1.53 3.76 3.80
CA ASP A 39 1.44 4.83 2.80
C ASP A 39 2.60 5.83 2.98
N ASP A 40 2.96 6.15 4.22
CA ASP A 40 4.13 6.98 4.54
C ASP A 40 5.47 6.38 4.08
N ASP A 41 5.69 5.08 4.28
CA ASP A 41 6.92 4.41 3.87
C ASP A 41 6.99 4.22 2.36
N TYR A 42 5.83 4.09 1.70
CA TYR A 42 5.73 4.11 0.25
C TYR A 42 6.08 5.49 -0.30
N LEU A 43 5.47 6.55 0.24
CA LEU A 43 5.72 7.93 -0.16
C LEU A 43 7.20 8.31 0.04
N LYS A 44 7.78 7.97 1.20
CA LYS A 44 9.22 8.20 1.48
C LYS A 44 10.15 7.39 0.58
N SER A 45 9.68 6.28 0.00
CA SER A 45 10.50 5.49 -0.92
C SER A 45 10.57 6.06 -2.34
N ILE A 46 9.77 7.08 -2.66
CA ILE A 46 9.83 7.77 -3.95
C ILE A 46 10.92 8.84 -3.87
N GLU A 47 11.95 8.68 -4.69
CA GLU A 47 13.09 9.59 -4.76
C GLU A 47 12.61 11.02 -5.10
N GLY A 48 12.95 11.99 -4.24
CA GLY A 48 12.54 13.39 -4.38
C GLY A 48 11.18 13.75 -3.76
N MET A 49 10.40 12.78 -3.27
CA MET A 49 9.09 13.07 -2.66
C MET A 49 9.19 13.86 -1.35
N GLU A 50 10.20 13.59 -0.54
CA GLU A 50 10.47 14.37 0.68
C GLU A 50 10.69 15.85 0.37
N GLN A 51 11.46 16.15 -0.69
CA GLN A 51 11.71 17.52 -1.12
C GLN A 51 10.43 18.18 -1.66
N SER A 52 9.64 17.46 -2.46
CA SER A 52 8.36 17.97 -2.97
C SER A 52 7.37 18.33 -1.85
N ILE A 53 7.34 17.57 -0.75
CA ILE A 53 6.50 17.88 0.42
C ILE A 53 7.00 19.15 1.13
N ILE A 54 8.32 19.29 1.29
CA ILE A 54 8.94 20.48 1.88
C ILE A 54 8.66 21.71 1.02
N ASP A 55 8.81 21.59 -0.29
CA ASP A 55 8.60 22.67 -1.24
C ASP A 55 7.12 23.10 -1.22
N ALA A 56 6.18 22.16 -1.26
CA ALA A 56 4.75 22.42 -1.13
C ALA A 56 4.37 23.09 0.21
N SER A 57 5.02 22.72 1.32
CA SER A 57 4.82 23.39 2.61
C SER A 57 5.32 24.83 2.63
N ASN A 58 6.32 25.15 1.81
CA ASN A 58 6.89 26.49 1.69
C ASN A 58 6.22 27.33 0.59
N GLU A 59 5.24 26.79 -0.14
CA GLU A 59 4.52 27.56 -1.16
C GLU A 59 3.66 28.67 -0.52
N PRO A 60 3.38 29.75 -1.26
CA PRO A 60 2.39 30.74 -0.84
C PRO A 60 1.00 30.13 -0.77
N ILE A 61 0.18 30.60 0.17
CA ILE A 61 -1.21 30.14 0.40
C ILE A 61 -2.06 30.18 -0.89
N GLU A 62 -1.74 31.08 -1.82
CA GLU A 62 -2.40 31.20 -3.13
C GLU A 62 -2.32 29.94 -4.00
N ASN A 63 -1.23 29.17 -3.86
CA ASN A 63 -0.99 27.92 -4.59
C ASN A 63 -1.61 26.70 -3.91
N PHE A 64 -2.17 26.84 -2.70
CA PHE A 64 -2.79 25.73 -2.00
C PHE A 64 -4.06 25.29 -2.72
N VAL A 65 -4.18 23.98 -2.89
CA VAL A 65 -5.40 23.34 -3.40
C VAL A 65 -6.32 23.08 -2.22
N THR A 66 -7.39 23.85 -2.12
CA THR A 66 -8.46 23.64 -1.16
C THR A 66 -9.45 22.60 -1.67
N SER A 67 -10.19 21.92 -0.78
CA SER A 67 -11.04 20.78 -1.13
C SER A 67 -12.10 21.10 -2.20
N ASP A 68 -12.53 22.37 -2.30
CA ASP A 68 -13.45 22.90 -3.31
C ASP A 68 -12.86 22.96 -4.73
N LYS A 69 -11.54 22.84 -4.88
CA LYS A 69 -10.84 22.80 -6.18
C LYS A 69 -10.50 21.39 -6.65
N LEU A 70 -10.80 20.36 -5.85
CA LEU A 70 -10.57 18.97 -6.22
C LEU A 70 -11.76 18.45 -7.07
N ASN A 71 -11.52 18.20 -8.35
CA ASN A 71 -12.45 17.46 -9.21
C ASN A 71 -12.31 15.96 -8.92
N TRP A 72 -13.24 15.42 -8.14
CA TRP A 72 -13.41 13.98 -7.95
C TRP A 72 -14.22 13.35 -9.09
#